data_AF-A0A5K1K363-F1
#
_entry.id   AF-A0A5K1K363-F1
#
_cell.length_a   1.000
_cell.length_b   1.000
_cell.length_c   1.000
_cell.angle_alpha   90.00
_cell.angle_beta   90.00
_cell.angle_gamma   90.00
#
_symmetry.space_group_name_H-M   'P 1'
#
loop_
_entity.id
_entity.type
_entity.pdbx_description
1 polymer ?
#
loop_
_entity_poly.entity_id
_entity_poly.type
_entity_poly.pdbx_seq_one_letter_code
_entity_poly.pdbx_strand_id
1 'polypeptide(L)'
;MFQLNGLSWSVILVNLVVRDLRDKKGVLPVFRIIGWALFLSTALVPFVLRVGRSNPHARLLSFFLGFSVCFVWLAIGFEGLFYVSYSLTLCLWVEVESALRKHADAKSGASATTVASKRQDAGAYRPRADDLRIAVFFLFFVQVAFFGTGNVASISSFYLEPVYRLVPVFNPFLMASLLIFKIVSPYIILAIAFSILNARLDLPPFSLFLVALTLTDIMTITFFLNVTDTGSWLEIGQTISFFCISSLLLVWSAGICAVGEVLMAGQPRGGATLRGDGNKNKVE
;
A
#
# COMPACT_ATOMS: atom_id res chain seq x y z
N MET A 1 -19.36 -8.20 -6.17
CA MET A 1 -19.84 -8.31 -7.57
C MET A 1 -19.55 -7.06 -8.41
N PHE A 2 -19.94 -5.85 -7.99
CA PHE A 2 -19.73 -4.63 -8.79
C PHE A 2 -18.28 -4.40 -9.25
N GLN A 3 -17.29 -4.50 -8.33
CA GLN A 3 -15.88 -4.28 -8.69
C GLN A 3 -15.31 -5.34 -9.63
N LEU A 4 -15.72 -6.60 -9.48
CA LEU A 4 -15.31 -7.70 -10.38
C LEU A 4 -15.85 -7.47 -11.80
N ASN A 5 -17.13 -7.10 -11.92
CA ASN A 5 -17.74 -6.75 -13.19
C ASN A 5 -17.04 -5.53 -13.82
N GLY A 6 -16.73 -4.50 -13.01
CA GLY A 6 -15.98 -3.33 -13.46
C GLY A 6 -14.57 -3.67 -13.97
N LEU A 7 -13.90 -4.63 -13.33
CA LEU A 7 -12.60 -5.14 -13.77
C LEU A 7 -12.70 -5.87 -15.12
N SER A 8 -13.64 -6.79 -15.26
CA SER A 8 -13.86 -7.51 -16.52
C SER A 8 -14.17 -6.56 -17.67
N TRP A 9 -15.07 -5.59 -17.46
CA TRP A 9 -15.39 -4.57 -18.45
C TRP A 9 -14.18 -3.70 -18.80
N SER A 10 -13.39 -3.31 -17.81
CA SER A 10 -12.19 -2.49 -18.04
C SER A 10 -11.14 -3.22 -18.85
N VAL A 11 -10.91 -4.52 -18.59
CA VAL A 11 -9.99 -5.33 -19.40
C VAL A 11 -10.46 -5.41 -20.86
N ILE A 12 -11.74 -5.66 -21.09
CA ILE A 12 -12.30 -5.74 -22.46
C ILE A 12 -12.13 -4.39 -23.17
N LEU A 13 -12.56 -3.29 -22.53
CA LEU A 13 -12.49 -1.95 -23.10
C LEU A 13 -11.06 -1.51 -23.40
N VAL A 14 -10.12 -1.75 -22.48
CA VAL A 14 -8.71 -1.42 -22.71
C VAL A 14 -8.15 -2.21 -23.88
N ASN A 15 -8.48 -3.50 -24.03
CA ASN A 15 -8.03 -4.28 -25.20
C ASN A 15 -8.60 -3.74 -26.52
N LEU A 16 -9.86 -3.30 -26.54
CA LEU A 16 -10.46 -2.67 -27.72
C LEU A 16 -9.78 -1.34 -28.06
N VAL A 17 -9.57 -0.47 -27.07
CA VAL A 17 -8.89 0.83 -27.26
C VAL A 17 -7.45 0.63 -27.72
N VAL A 18 -6.73 -0.33 -27.14
CA VAL A 18 -5.36 -0.66 -27.56
C VAL A 18 -5.32 -1.16 -28.99
N ARG A 19 -6.32 -1.96 -29.43
CA ARG A 19 -6.43 -2.39 -30.82
C ARG A 19 -6.67 -1.22 -31.77
N ASP A 20 -7.60 -0.32 -31.44
CA ASP A 20 -7.87 0.87 -32.26
C ASP A 20 -6.64 1.80 -32.36
N LEU A 21 -5.91 1.98 -31.26
CA LEU A 21 -4.66 2.75 -31.23
C LEU A 21 -3.56 2.10 -32.08
N ARG A 22 -3.45 0.76 -32.09
CA ARG A 22 -2.51 0.02 -32.97
C ARG A 22 -2.87 0.19 -34.44
N ASP A 23 -4.15 0.24 -34.75
CA ASP A 23 -4.67 0.51 -36.10
C ASP A 23 -4.58 2.00 -36.50
N LYS A 24 -3.90 2.84 -35.68
CA LYS A 24 -3.77 4.30 -35.85
C LYS A 24 -5.11 5.04 -35.92
N LYS A 25 -6.17 4.45 -35.39
CA LYS A 25 -7.47 5.12 -35.23
C LYS A 25 -7.44 5.97 -33.97
N GLY A 26 -8.12 7.12 -34.02
CA GLY A 26 -8.36 7.93 -32.82
C GLY A 26 -9.22 7.16 -31.83
N VAL A 27 -9.01 7.41 -30.53
CA VAL A 27 -9.86 6.83 -29.47
C VAL A 27 -11.25 7.42 -29.58
N LEU A 28 -12.28 6.56 -29.72
CA LEU A 28 -13.67 7.03 -29.76
C LEU A 28 -14.03 7.76 -28.45
N PRO A 29 -14.72 8.91 -28.51
CA PRO A 29 -15.14 9.66 -27.32
C PRO A 29 -15.97 8.83 -26.34
N VAL A 30 -16.78 7.89 -26.83
CA VAL A 30 -17.61 7.00 -26.01
C VAL A 30 -16.75 6.13 -25.09
N PHE A 31 -15.70 5.49 -25.63
CA PHE A 31 -14.79 4.67 -24.84
C PHE A 31 -14.04 5.49 -23.79
N ARG A 32 -13.72 6.74 -24.10
CA ARG A 32 -13.09 7.66 -23.16
C ARG A 32 -14.01 8.00 -21.99
N ILE A 33 -15.29 8.31 -22.25
CA ILE A 33 -16.27 8.64 -21.20
C ILE A 33 -16.51 7.43 -20.30
N ILE A 34 -16.71 6.25 -20.89
CA ILE A 34 -16.89 5.00 -20.15
C ILE A 34 -15.62 4.68 -19.33
N GLY A 35 -14.44 4.89 -19.90
CA GLY A 35 -13.17 4.69 -19.20
C GLY A 35 -13.01 5.59 -17.98
N TRP A 36 -13.31 6.88 -18.11
CA TRP A 36 -13.30 7.82 -16.97
C TRP A 36 -14.35 7.46 -15.91
N ALA A 37 -15.57 7.10 -16.34
CA ALA A 37 -16.63 6.70 -15.42
C ALA A 37 -16.25 5.44 -14.63
N LEU A 38 -15.71 4.41 -15.29
CA LEU A 38 -15.22 3.20 -14.63
C LEU A 38 -14.05 3.53 -13.71
N PHE A 39 -13.04 4.26 -14.19
CA PHE A 39 -11.85 4.63 -13.42
C PHE A 39 -12.20 5.36 -12.12
N LEU A 40 -13.03 6.41 -12.19
CA LEU A 40 -13.41 7.21 -11.02
C LEU A 40 -14.35 6.45 -10.10
N SER A 41 -15.34 5.74 -10.66
CA SER A 41 -16.29 4.99 -9.84
C SER A 41 -15.60 3.89 -9.03
N THR A 42 -14.72 3.09 -9.65
CA THR A 42 -14.02 2.00 -8.95
C THR A 42 -12.96 2.49 -7.98
N ALA A 43 -12.32 3.64 -8.26
CA ALA A 43 -11.42 4.30 -7.31
C ALA A 43 -12.15 4.79 -6.05
N LEU A 44 -13.37 5.31 -6.19
CA LEU A 44 -14.16 5.87 -5.09
C LEU A 44 -14.89 4.82 -4.25
N VAL A 45 -15.28 3.71 -4.86
CA VAL A 45 -15.99 2.59 -4.18
C VAL A 45 -15.36 2.16 -2.85
N PRO A 46 -14.05 1.86 -2.73
CA PRO A 46 -13.47 1.42 -1.46
C PRO A 46 -13.49 2.48 -0.34
N PHE A 47 -13.69 3.76 -0.67
CA PHE A 47 -13.80 4.85 0.29
C PHE A 47 -15.25 5.09 0.72
N VAL A 48 -16.19 5.02 -0.23
CA VAL A 48 -17.61 5.33 0.00
C VAL A 48 -18.36 4.14 0.59
N LEU A 49 -18.15 2.95 0.04
CA LEU A 49 -18.85 1.76 0.51
C LEU A 49 -18.20 1.28 1.81
N ARG A 50 -18.99 1.23 2.88
CA ARG A 50 -18.58 0.67 4.19
C ARG A 50 -18.41 -0.86 4.16
N VAL A 51 -18.29 -1.47 2.98
CA VAL A 51 -18.18 -2.91 2.80
C VAL A 51 -16.91 -3.38 3.51
N GLY A 52 -17.06 -4.35 4.42
CA GLY A 52 -15.92 -4.97 5.10
C GLY A 52 -15.34 -4.20 6.28
N ARG A 53 -16.05 -3.22 6.87
CA ARG A 53 -15.60 -2.59 8.14
C ARG A 53 -15.35 -3.61 9.26
N SER A 54 -16.05 -4.75 9.25
CA SER A 54 -15.84 -5.84 10.22
C SER A 54 -14.74 -6.83 9.82
N ASN A 55 -14.40 -6.97 8.54
CA ASN A 55 -13.43 -7.95 8.06
C ASN A 55 -12.26 -7.26 7.33
N PRO A 56 -11.04 -7.26 7.91
CA PRO A 56 -9.87 -6.60 7.33
C PRO A 56 -9.52 -7.12 5.93
N HIS A 57 -9.67 -8.43 5.69
CA HIS A 57 -9.35 -9.05 4.42
C HIS A 57 -10.35 -8.66 3.32
N ALA A 58 -11.63 -8.53 3.65
CA ALA A 58 -12.64 -8.05 2.72
C ALA A 58 -12.38 -6.59 2.31
N ARG A 59 -11.88 -5.79 3.25
CA ARG A 59 -11.51 -4.40 3.00
C ARG A 59 -10.26 -4.30 2.11
N LEU A 60 -9.20 -5.06 2.41
CA LEU A 60 -8.03 -5.16 1.55
C LEU A 60 -8.41 -5.58 0.12
N LEU A 61 -9.27 -6.60 -0.02
CA LEU A 61 -9.76 -7.06 -1.32
C LEU A 61 -10.53 -5.95 -2.07
N SER A 62 -11.35 -5.16 -1.36
CA SER A 62 -12.07 -4.03 -1.96
C SER A 62 -11.13 -2.96 -2.49
N PHE A 63 -10.05 -2.64 -1.77
CA PHE A 63 -9.03 -1.71 -2.26
C PHE A 63 -8.27 -2.32 -3.43
N PHE A 64 -7.82 -3.57 -3.33
CA PHE A 64 -7.14 -4.28 -4.41
C PHE A 64 -7.96 -4.28 -5.71
N LEU A 65 -9.24 -4.65 -5.65
CA LEU A 65 -10.10 -4.69 -6.84
C LEU A 65 -10.39 -3.29 -7.40
N GLY A 66 -10.61 -2.29 -6.53
CA GLY A 66 -10.86 -0.92 -6.96
C GLY A 66 -9.66 -0.30 -7.68
N PHE A 67 -8.48 -0.43 -7.09
CA PHE A 67 -7.23 0.07 -7.67
C PHE A 67 -6.72 -0.78 -8.84
N SER A 68 -7.04 -2.08 -8.89
CA SER A 68 -6.73 -2.95 -10.04
C SER A 68 -7.38 -2.44 -11.33
N VAL A 69 -8.64 -1.99 -11.26
CA VAL A 69 -9.32 -1.37 -12.41
C VAL A 69 -8.56 -0.14 -12.90
N CYS A 70 -8.18 0.75 -11.99
CA CYS A 70 -7.42 1.94 -12.34
C CYS A 70 -6.05 1.59 -12.93
N PHE A 71 -5.40 0.55 -12.40
CA PHE A 71 -4.11 0.06 -12.88
C PHE A 71 -4.24 -0.51 -14.30
N VAL A 72 -5.29 -1.27 -14.61
CA VAL A 72 -5.53 -1.81 -15.98
C VAL A 72 -5.60 -0.68 -17.02
N TRP A 73 -6.20 0.46 -16.69
CA TRP A 73 -6.24 1.62 -17.58
C TRP A 73 -4.87 2.27 -17.77
N LEU A 74 -4.06 2.37 -16.70
CA LEU A 74 -2.79 3.12 -16.68
C LEU A 74 -1.52 2.26 -16.86
N ALA A 75 -1.67 0.93 -16.96
CA ALA A 75 -0.57 0.00 -17.03
C ALA A 75 -0.31 -0.51 -18.45
N ILE A 76 0.95 -0.88 -18.67
CA ILE A 76 1.39 -1.78 -19.74
C ILE A 76 1.38 -3.21 -19.17
N GLY A 77 1.24 -4.23 -20.02
CA GLY A 77 0.93 -5.60 -19.62
C GLY A 77 1.76 -6.16 -18.45
N PHE A 78 3.08 -5.94 -18.44
CA PHE A 78 3.95 -6.46 -17.37
C PHE A 78 3.76 -5.74 -16.01
N GLU A 79 3.41 -4.45 -16.02
CA GLU A 79 3.19 -3.68 -14.79
C GLU A 79 1.91 -4.16 -14.09
N GLY A 80 0.89 -4.56 -14.86
CA GLY A 80 -0.33 -5.16 -14.30
C GLY A 80 -0.04 -6.45 -13.53
N LEU A 81 0.87 -7.29 -14.05
CA LEU A 81 1.31 -8.51 -13.36
C LEU A 81 2.07 -8.19 -12.07
N PHE A 82 2.93 -7.15 -12.09
CA PHE A 82 3.61 -6.67 -10.89
C PHE A 82 2.61 -6.28 -9.80
N TYR A 83 1.56 -5.51 -10.12
CA TYR A 83 0.57 -5.09 -9.12
C TYR A 83 -0.12 -6.30 -8.46
N VAL A 84 -0.47 -7.32 -9.24
CA VAL A 84 -1.10 -8.54 -8.73
C VAL A 84 -0.13 -9.36 -7.88
N SER A 85 1.09 -9.59 -8.37
CA SER A 85 2.08 -10.39 -7.64
C SER A 85 2.53 -9.70 -6.36
N TYR A 86 2.72 -8.37 -6.39
CA TYR A 86 3.03 -7.55 -5.23
C TYR A 86 1.93 -7.64 -4.17
N SER A 87 0.67 -7.46 -4.56
CA SER A 87 -0.47 -7.54 -3.64
C SER A 87 -0.62 -8.93 -3.01
N LEU A 88 -0.42 -9.99 -3.79
CA LEU A 88 -0.45 -11.36 -3.29
C LEU A 88 0.71 -11.64 -2.32
N THR A 89 1.91 -11.15 -2.64
CA THR A 89 3.08 -11.27 -1.76
C THR A 89 2.84 -10.57 -0.42
N LEU A 90 2.22 -9.39 -0.42
CA LEU A 90 1.85 -8.69 0.81
C LEU A 90 0.82 -9.47 1.64
N CYS A 91 -0.18 -10.08 1.00
CA CYS A 91 -1.16 -10.92 1.69
C CYS A 91 -0.48 -12.11 2.37
N LEU A 92 0.41 -12.81 1.64
CA LEU A 92 1.17 -13.93 2.17
C LEU A 92 2.08 -13.49 3.32
N TRP A 93 2.75 -12.35 3.18
CA TRP A 93 3.61 -11.80 4.22
C TRP A 93 2.84 -11.54 5.52
N VAL A 94 1.64 -10.94 5.44
CA VAL A 94 0.78 -10.73 6.61
C VAL A 94 0.40 -12.04 7.29
N GLU A 95 0.00 -13.05 6.52
CA GLU A 95 -0.39 -14.36 7.06
C GLU A 95 0.80 -15.08 7.70
N VAL A 96 1.96 -15.10 7.03
CA VAL A 96 3.20 -15.72 7.53
C VAL A 96 3.66 -15.08 8.84
N GLU A 97 3.73 -13.75 8.91
CA GLU A 97 4.15 -13.05 10.13
C GLU A 97 3.16 -13.27 11.28
N SER A 98 1.86 -13.30 10.98
CA SER A 98 0.84 -13.57 11.99
C SER A 98 0.91 -15.02 12.53
N ALA A 99 1.21 -15.99 11.67
CA ALA A 99 1.38 -17.39 12.06
C ALA A 99 2.66 -17.58 12.89
N LEU A 100 3.76 -16.96 12.44
CA LEU A 100 5.05 -17.06 13.11
C LEU A 100 5.00 -16.50 14.53
N ARG A 101 4.31 -15.36 14.74
CA ARG A 101 4.11 -14.80 16.08
C ARG A 101 3.34 -15.74 17.00
N LYS A 102 2.23 -16.33 16.51
CA LYS A 102 1.44 -17.32 17.27
C LYS A 102 2.28 -18.54 17.67
N HIS A 103 3.10 -19.04 16.75
CA HIS A 103 4.00 -20.15 17.05
C HIS A 103 5.08 -19.78 18.07
N ALA A 104 5.65 -18.57 17.99
CA ALA A 104 6.64 -18.09 18.95
C ALA A 104 6.03 -17.94 20.36
N ASP A 105 4.82 -17.41 20.47
CA ASP A 105 4.13 -17.26 21.75
C ASP A 105 3.71 -18.63 22.34
N ALA A 106 3.27 -19.59 21.51
CA ALA A 106 2.97 -20.95 21.93
C ALA A 106 4.23 -21.71 22.45
N LYS A 107 5.37 -21.55 21.76
CA LYS A 107 6.65 -22.17 22.16
C LYS A 107 7.21 -21.55 23.44
N SER A 108 6.91 -20.28 23.70
CA SER A 108 7.37 -19.57 24.90
C SER A 108 6.57 -19.91 26.16
N GLY A 109 5.59 -20.84 26.09
CA GLY A 109 4.82 -21.30 27.26
C GLY A 109 3.93 -20.23 27.89
N ALA A 110 3.71 -19.09 27.21
CA ALA A 110 2.84 -18.03 27.68
C ALA A 110 1.37 -18.47 27.56
N SER A 111 0.90 -19.26 28.53
CA SER A 111 -0.53 -19.57 28.67
C SER A 111 -1.36 -18.29 28.74
N ALA A 112 -2.53 -18.31 28.11
CA ALA A 112 -3.47 -17.20 27.96
C ALA A 112 -3.84 -16.46 29.26
N THR A 113 -3.54 -17.03 30.43
CA THR A 113 -3.79 -16.48 31.76
C THR A 113 -2.85 -15.32 32.15
N THR A 114 -1.61 -15.25 31.65
CA THR A 114 -0.67 -14.15 31.95
C THR A 114 -0.76 -12.97 30.98
N VAL A 115 -1.44 -13.14 29.83
CA VAL A 115 -1.66 -12.05 28.87
C VAL A 115 -2.70 -11.06 29.40
N ALA A 116 -3.64 -11.52 30.23
CA ALA A 116 -4.62 -10.64 30.88
C ALA A 116 -4.00 -9.70 31.92
N SER A 117 -2.91 -10.10 32.59
CA SER A 117 -2.24 -9.26 33.61
C SER A 117 -1.19 -8.31 33.05
N LYS A 118 -0.82 -8.43 31.76
CA LYS A 118 0.09 -7.52 31.05
C LYS A 118 -0.65 -6.42 30.27
N ARG A 119 -1.97 -6.31 30.47
CA ARG A 119 -2.89 -5.41 29.75
C ARG A 119 -2.88 -3.95 30.21
N GLN A 120 -2.09 -3.60 31.22
CA GLN A 120 -2.22 -2.28 31.88
C GLN A 120 -1.02 -1.34 31.76
N ASP A 121 0.14 -1.83 31.27
CA ASP A 121 1.32 -0.97 31.12
C ASP A 121 1.56 -0.63 29.64
N ALA A 122 0.85 0.39 29.17
CA ALA A 122 1.12 1.06 27.89
C ALA A 122 2.54 1.67 27.79
N GLY A 123 3.36 1.56 28.85
CA GLY A 123 4.76 2.01 28.92
C GLY A 123 5.83 0.93 28.79
N ALA A 124 5.49 -0.37 28.68
CA ALA A 124 6.48 -1.46 28.70
C ALA A 124 6.45 -2.36 27.46
N TYR A 125 6.20 -1.78 26.28
CA TYR A 125 6.46 -2.50 25.04
C TYR A 125 7.98 -2.71 24.89
N ARG A 126 8.42 -3.96 25.05
CA ARG A 126 9.81 -4.34 24.78
C ARG A 126 9.93 -4.74 23.31
N PRO A 127 10.70 -4.01 22.49
CA PRO A 127 10.91 -4.38 21.10
C PRO A 127 11.53 -5.78 21.04
N ARG A 128 10.91 -6.67 20.27
CA ARG A 128 11.41 -8.02 19.98
C ARG A 128 12.17 -8.01 18.66
N ALA A 129 13.08 -8.96 18.48
CA ALA A 129 13.77 -9.15 17.20
C ALA A 129 12.78 -9.42 16.04
N ASP A 130 11.60 -9.96 16.33
CA ASP A 130 10.53 -10.11 15.34
C ASP A 130 10.04 -8.78 14.78
N ASP A 131 9.98 -7.74 15.61
CA ASP A 131 9.49 -6.42 15.20
C ASP A 131 10.49 -5.73 14.27
N LEU A 132 11.79 -5.97 14.52
CA LEU A 132 12.88 -5.55 13.64
C LEU A 132 12.76 -6.22 12.27
N ARG A 133 12.52 -7.54 12.23
CA ARG A 133 12.32 -8.29 10.98
C ARG A 133 11.14 -7.70 10.19
N ILE A 134 10.00 -7.48 10.84
CA ILE A 134 8.80 -6.95 10.19
C ILE A 134 9.07 -5.54 9.65
N ALA A 135 9.76 -4.67 10.41
CA ALA A 135 10.14 -3.34 9.96
C ALA A 135 11.07 -3.36 8.73
N VAL A 136 12.06 -4.27 8.71
CA VAL A 136 12.95 -4.44 7.55
C VAL A 136 12.18 -4.90 6.31
N PHE A 137 11.28 -5.87 6.44
CA PHE A 137 10.42 -6.30 5.32
C PHE A 137 9.50 -5.18 4.84
N PHE A 138 8.93 -4.40 5.75
CA PHE A 138 8.13 -3.23 5.40
C PHE A 138 8.93 -2.24 4.54
N LEU A 139 10.13 -1.85 4.99
CA LEU A 139 11.01 -0.96 4.24
C LEU A 139 11.42 -1.55 2.88
N PHE A 140 11.70 -2.86 2.84
CA PHE A 140 11.94 -3.55 1.59
C PHE A 140 10.75 -3.44 0.63
N PHE A 141 9.52 -3.65 1.10
CA PHE A 141 8.33 -3.52 0.26
C PHE A 141 8.05 -2.07 -0.19
N VAL A 142 8.45 -1.06 0.60
CA VAL A 142 8.44 0.35 0.16
C VAL A 142 9.36 0.53 -1.05
N GLN A 143 10.59 -0.01 -0.99
CA GLN A 143 11.52 0.07 -2.11
C GLN A 143 11.02 -0.70 -3.34
N VAL A 144 10.49 -1.91 -3.15
CA VAL A 144 9.92 -2.71 -4.25
C VAL A 144 8.73 -2.01 -4.90
N ALA A 145 7.87 -1.32 -4.15
CA ALA A 145 6.78 -0.54 -4.73
C ALA A 145 7.28 0.63 -5.59
N PHE A 146 8.35 1.31 -5.15
CA PHE A 146 8.94 2.41 -5.91
C PHE A 146 9.59 1.94 -7.22
N PHE A 147 10.48 0.95 -7.13
CA PHE A 147 11.27 0.49 -8.28
C PHE A 147 10.52 -0.50 -9.17
N GLY A 148 9.51 -1.19 -8.63
CA GLY A 148 8.79 -2.25 -9.35
C GLY A 148 7.64 -1.78 -10.23
N THR A 149 7.10 -0.57 -10.03
CA THR A 149 5.98 -0.03 -10.82
C THR A 149 6.36 0.51 -12.21
N GLY A 150 7.56 0.19 -12.69
CA GLY A 150 8.10 0.61 -13.98
C GLY A 150 9.21 1.64 -13.82
N ASN A 151 9.61 2.28 -14.93
CA ASN A 151 10.73 3.22 -15.12
C ASN A 151 10.69 4.52 -14.25
N VAL A 152 10.21 4.47 -13.01
CA VAL A 152 10.16 5.62 -12.07
C VAL A 152 11.55 6.20 -11.79
N ALA A 153 12.59 5.35 -11.81
CA ALA A 153 13.99 5.77 -11.61
C ALA A 153 14.50 6.73 -12.70
N SER A 154 13.82 6.78 -13.86
CA SER A 154 14.14 7.69 -14.95
C SER A 154 12.84 8.26 -15.50
N ILE A 155 12.46 9.45 -15.02
CA ILE A 155 11.26 10.20 -15.46
C ILE A 155 11.18 10.30 -16.99
N SER A 156 12.33 10.32 -17.68
CA SER A 156 12.42 10.37 -19.15
C SER A 156 12.11 9.06 -19.88
N SER A 157 12.07 7.91 -19.19
CA SER A 157 11.69 6.62 -19.77
C SER A 157 10.29 6.14 -19.33
N PHE A 158 9.51 7.03 -18.71
CA PHE A 158 8.13 6.73 -18.35
C PHE A 158 7.25 6.69 -19.60
N TYR A 159 6.60 5.54 -19.85
CA TYR A 159 5.70 5.41 -20.99
C TYR A 159 4.40 6.18 -20.76
N LEU A 160 4.14 7.18 -21.60
CA LEU A 160 2.87 7.93 -21.59
C LEU A 160 1.74 7.19 -22.35
N GLU A 161 2.06 6.14 -23.09
CA GLU A 161 1.12 5.36 -23.92
C GLU A 161 -0.17 4.94 -23.19
N PRO A 162 -0.12 4.44 -21.94
CA PRO A 162 -1.35 4.07 -21.24
C PRO A 162 -2.23 5.28 -20.88
N VAL A 163 -1.61 6.44 -20.65
CA VAL A 163 -2.32 7.67 -20.26
C VAL A 163 -3.14 8.21 -21.43
N TYR A 164 -2.64 8.08 -22.66
CA TYR A 164 -3.36 8.50 -23.87
C TYR A 164 -4.69 7.77 -24.09
N ARG A 165 -4.90 6.61 -23.46
CA ARG A 165 -6.19 5.90 -23.49
C ARG A 165 -7.32 6.72 -22.84
N LEU A 166 -7.00 7.49 -21.80
CA LEU A 166 -7.94 8.36 -21.09
C LEU A 166 -7.83 9.84 -21.50
N VAL A 167 -6.66 10.27 -21.94
CA VAL A 167 -6.31 11.67 -22.21
C VAL A 167 -5.54 11.75 -23.53
N PRO A 168 -6.24 11.71 -24.68
CA PRO A 168 -5.59 11.66 -25.99
C PRO A 168 -4.91 12.97 -26.38
N VAL A 169 -5.38 14.11 -25.84
CA VAL A 169 -4.77 15.43 -26.06
C VAL A 169 -3.79 15.70 -24.92
N PHE A 170 -2.56 16.10 -25.26
CA PHE A 170 -1.53 16.40 -24.26
C PHE A 170 -2.02 17.43 -23.24
N ASN A 171 -2.08 17.00 -21.97
CA ASN A 171 -2.35 17.86 -20.84
C ASN A 171 -1.38 17.48 -19.71
N PRO A 172 -0.29 18.24 -19.52
CA PRO A 172 0.82 17.82 -18.68
C PRO A 172 0.39 17.60 -17.22
N PHE A 173 -0.47 18.47 -16.68
CA PHE A 173 -0.91 18.38 -15.29
C PHE A 173 -1.82 17.18 -15.04
N LEU A 174 -2.77 16.94 -15.94
CA LEU A 174 -3.68 15.80 -15.81
C LEU A 174 -2.91 14.48 -16.00
N MET A 175 -2.04 14.41 -17.01
CA MET A 175 -1.22 13.23 -17.26
C MET A 175 -0.29 12.94 -16.07
N ALA A 176 0.41 13.94 -15.55
CA ALA A 176 1.24 13.80 -14.36
C ALA A 176 0.42 13.31 -13.15
N SER A 177 -0.79 13.84 -12.94
CA SER A 177 -1.68 13.42 -11.86
C SER A 177 -2.06 11.93 -11.96
N LEU A 178 -2.35 11.44 -13.17
CA LEU A 178 -2.65 10.01 -13.40
C LEU A 178 -1.42 9.13 -13.17
N LEU A 179 -0.23 9.60 -13.55
CA LEU A 179 1.02 8.89 -13.29
C LEU A 179 1.34 8.83 -11.79
N ILE A 180 1.16 9.93 -11.07
CA ILE A 180 1.30 9.95 -9.61
C ILE A 180 0.30 8.98 -8.98
N PHE A 181 -0.97 8.99 -9.41
CA PHE A 181 -1.97 8.04 -8.92
C PHE A 181 -1.54 6.58 -9.12
N LYS A 182 -0.99 6.25 -10.30
CA LYS A 182 -0.44 4.92 -10.59
C LYS A 182 0.67 4.53 -9.61
N ILE A 183 1.61 5.45 -9.35
CA ILE A 183 2.73 5.22 -8.41
C ILE A 183 2.22 5.03 -6.97
N VAL A 184 1.18 5.77 -6.55
CA VAL A 184 0.61 5.69 -5.20
C VAL A 184 -0.16 4.39 -4.96
N SER A 185 -0.79 3.81 -5.98
CA SER A 185 -1.62 2.60 -5.89
C SER A 185 -1.01 1.43 -5.08
N PRO A 186 0.19 0.90 -5.39
CA PRO A 186 0.79 -0.19 -4.60
C PRO A 186 1.04 0.18 -3.13
N TYR A 187 1.33 1.45 -2.86
CA TYR A 187 1.57 1.92 -1.49
C TYR A 187 0.30 1.95 -0.66
N ILE A 188 -0.87 2.18 -1.26
CA ILE A 188 -2.15 2.06 -0.55
C ILE A 188 -2.38 0.61 -0.11
N ILE A 189 -2.06 -0.36 -0.98
CA ILE A 189 -2.16 -1.79 -0.63
C ILE A 189 -1.17 -2.15 0.48
N LEU A 190 0.07 -1.66 0.41
CA LEU A 190 1.07 -1.82 1.46
C LEU A 190 0.62 -1.21 2.79
N ALA A 191 0.07 0.02 2.77
CA ALA A 191 -0.44 0.71 3.96
C ALA A 191 -1.51 -0.12 4.68
N ILE A 192 -2.44 -0.66 3.89
CA ILE A 192 -3.52 -1.51 4.39
C ILE A 192 -2.96 -2.82 4.95
N ALA A 193 -2.11 -3.53 4.21
CA ALA A 193 -1.51 -4.78 4.66
C ALA A 193 -0.74 -4.60 5.97
N PHE A 194 0.05 -3.52 6.07
CA PHE A 194 0.79 -3.17 7.28
C PHE A 194 -0.12 -2.85 8.46
N SER A 195 -1.20 -2.10 8.25
CA SER A 195 -2.17 -1.82 9.32
C SER A 195 -2.90 -3.08 9.79
N ILE A 196 -3.24 -3.99 8.87
CA ILE A 196 -3.81 -5.31 9.22
C ILE A 196 -2.80 -6.10 10.06
N LEU A 197 -1.52 -6.11 9.68
CA LEU A 197 -0.47 -6.79 10.42
C LEU A 197 -0.31 -6.23 11.85
N ASN A 198 -0.27 -4.90 12.01
CA ASN A 198 -0.25 -4.24 13.31
C ASN A 198 -1.44 -4.66 14.19
N ALA A 199 -2.65 -4.68 13.60
CA ALA A 199 -3.86 -5.08 14.29
C ALA A 199 -3.87 -6.57 14.69
N ARG A 200 -3.22 -7.44 13.91
CA ARG A 200 -3.12 -8.89 14.20
C ARG A 200 -2.07 -9.22 15.25
N LEU A 201 -1.05 -8.39 15.39
CA LEU A 201 0.03 -8.54 16.36
C LEU A 201 -0.27 -7.86 17.70
N ASP A 202 -1.45 -7.24 17.85
CA ASP A 202 -1.87 -6.43 19.01
C ASP A 202 -0.82 -5.38 19.42
N LEU A 203 -0.15 -4.79 18.42
CA LEU A 203 0.88 -3.78 18.65
C LEU A 203 0.24 -2.41 18.85
N PRO A 204 0.84 -1.55 19.70
CA PRO A 204 0.42 -0.16 19.76
C PRO A 204 0.55 0.47 18.37
N PRO A 205 -0.41 1.32 17.98
CA PRO A 205 -0.33 2.03 16.71
C PRO A 205 1.00 2.79 16.63
N PHE A 206 1.61 2.79 15.44
CA PHE A 206 2.93 3.38 15.18
C PHE A 206 4.15 2.70 15.83
N SER A 207 4.01 1.61 16.59
CA SER A 207 5.17 0.95 17.22
C SER A 207 6.17 0.39 16.19
N LEU A 208 5.69 -0.39 15.22
CA LEU A 208 6.53 -0.87 14.12
C LEU A 208 7.05 0.25 13.23
N PHE A 209 6.29 1.34 13.12
CA PHE A 209 6.73 2.52 12.39
C PHE A 209 7.90 3.21 13.09
N LEU A 210 7.91 3.27 14.41
CA LEU A 210 9.03 3.82 15.18
C LEU A 210 10.30 3.00 14.97
N VAL A 211 10.19 1.67 14.96
CA VAL A 211 11.32 0.77 14.61
C VAL A 211 11.78 1.04 13.17
N ALA A 212 10.85 1.13 12.22
CA ALA A 212 11.18 1.46 10.84
C ALA A 212 11.90 2.82 10.73
N LEU A 213 11.44 3.86 11.44
CA LEU A 213 12.07 5.18 11.48
C LEU A 213 13.53 5.10 11.94
N THR A 214 13.80 4.39 13.03
CA THR A 214 15.18 4.26 13.53
C THR A 214 16.10 3.57 12.52
N LEU A 215 15.61 2.55 11.81
CA LEU A 215 16.37 1.88 10.76
C LEU A 215 16.62 2.78 9.57
N THR A 216 15.65 3.59 9.21
CA THR A 216 15.76 4.51 8.08
C THR A 216 16.66 5.71 8.38
N ASP A 217 16.75 6.15 9.62
CA ASP A 217 17.73 7.17 10.01
C ASP A 217 19.15 6.64 9.82
N ILE A 218 19.41 5.38 10.23
CA ILE A 218 20.69 4.70 9.98
C ILE A 218 20.98 4.62 8.48
N MET A 219 19.99 4.22 7.68
CA MET A 219 20.13 4.14 6.22
C MET A 219 20.44 5.52 5.60
N THR A 220 19.77 6.58 6.06
CA THR A 220 19.96 7.96 5.58
C THR A 220 21.35 8.48 5.91
N ILE A 221 21.82 8.26 7.14
CA ILE A 221 23.20 8.61 7.54
C ILE A 221 24.21 7.83 6.69
N THR A 222 23.98 6.55 6.44
CA THR A 222 24.88 5.71 5.62
C THR A 222 24.98 6.23 4.19
N PHE A 223 23.86 6.59 3.56
CA PHE A 223 23.88 7.19 2.22
C PHE A 223 24.50 8.58 2.21
N PHE A 224 24.26 9.39 3.23
CA PHE A 224 24.89 10.70 3.38
C PHE A 224 26.41 10.59 3.43
N LEU A 225 26.95 9.64 4.21
CA LEU A 225 28.38 9.40 4.31
C LEU A 225 28.99 8.75 3.05
N ASN A 226 28.16 8.15 2.20
CA ASN A 226 28.56 7.62 0.90
C ASN A 226 28.45 8.66 -0.23
N VAL A 227 28.03 9.89 0.05
CA VAL A 227 28.08 10.96 -0.95
C VAL A 227 29.53 11.29 -1.23
N THR A 228 29.93 11.17 -2.50
CA THR A 228 31.28 11.42 -2.96
C THR A 228 31.33 12.74 -3.74
N ASP A 229 32.31 13.58 -3.41
CA ASP A 229 32.61 14.82 -4.13
C ASP A 229 33.71 14.61 -5.20
N THR A 230 34.15 13.37 -5.37
CA THR A 230 35.24 12.98 -6.28
C THR A 230 34.75 11.91 -7.26
N GLY A 231 35.34 11.88 -8.45
CA GLY A 231 34.94 10.96 -9.53
C GLY A 231 34.31 11.69 -10.72
N SER A 232 33.57 10.95 -11.53
CA SER A 232 32.87 11.55 -12.68
C SER A 232 31.63 12.34 -12.25
N TRP A 233 31.24 13.36 -13.02
CA TRP A 233 29.98 14.10 -12.77
C TRP A 233 28.75 13.19 -12.66
N LEU A 234 28.72 12.08 -13.42
CA LEU A 234 27.65 11.11 -13.37
C LEU A 234 27.63 10.36 -12.03
N GLU A 235 28.80 9.95 -11.55
CA GLU A 235 28.95 9.24 -10.29
C GLU A 235 28.57 10.11 -9.09
N ILE A 236 29.04 11.36 -9.08
CA ILE A 236 28.66 12.37 -8.08
C ILE A 236 27.14 12.60 -8.11
N GLY A 237 26.54 12.75 -9.30
CA GLY A 237 25.10 12.90 -9.43
C GLY A 237 24.32 11.68 -8.95
N GLN A 238 24.87 10.47 -9.14
CA GLN A 238 24.23 9.22 -8.74
C GLN A 238 24.23 9.04 -7.22
N THR A 239 25.34 9.32 -6.53
CA THR A 239 25.41 9.23 -5.06
C THR A 239 24.44 10.22 -4.39
N ILE A 240 24.38 11.45 -4.91
CA ILE A 240 23.40 12.46 -4.47
C ILE A 240 21.96 11.99 -4.72
N SER A 241 21.69 11.42 -5.89
CA SER A 241 20.35 10.92 -6.23
C SER A 241 19.92 9.78 -5.31
N PHE A 242 20.81 8.84 -4.98
CA PHE A 242 20.51 7.76 -4.04
C PHE A 242 20.21 8.28 -2.64
N PHE A 243 20.97 9.25 -2.15
CA PHE A 243 20.68 9.90 -0.87
C PHE A 243 19.30 10.58 -0.87
N CYS A 244 18.99 11.38 -1.89
CA CYS A 244 17.72 12.08 -2.00
C CYS A 244 16.52 11.12 -2.14
N ILE A 245 16.63 10.11 -3.01
CA ILE A 245 15.57 9.11 -3.22
C ILE A 245 15.33 8.32 -1.92
N SER A 246 16.40 7.84 -1.28
CA SER A 246 16.30 7.12 -0.01
C SER A 246 15.62 7.96 1.08
N SER A 247 16.00 9.23 1.21
CA SER A 247 15.43 10.15 2.20
C SER A 247 13.96 10.47 1.91
N LEU A 248 13.59 10.66 0.64
CA LEU A 248 12.20 10.91 0.24
C LEU A 248 11.32 9.67 0.43
N LEU A 249 11.81 8.48 0.09
CA LEU A 249 11.09 7.22 0.30
C LEU A 249 10.89 6.92 1.79
N LEU A 250 11.84 7.35 2.63
CA LEU A 250 11.68 7.34 4.08
C LEU A 250 10.49 8.22 4.50
N VAL A 251 10.47 9.51 4.15
CA VAL A 251 9.36 10.40 4.52
C VAL A 251 8.03 9.88 3.97
N TRP A 252 8.06 9.32 2.77
CA TRP A 252 6.90 8.67 2.15
C TRP A 252 6.40 7.47 2.96
N SER A 253 7.30 6.62 3.49
CA SER A 253 6.95 5.48 4.33
C SER A 253 6.18 5.88 5.60
N ALA A 254 6.51 7.03 6.19
CA ALA A 254 5.78 7.61 7.31
C ALA A 254 4.35 8.01 6.93
N GLY A 255 4.22 8.67 5.77
CA GLY A 255 2.91 9.01 5.20
C GLY A 255 2.04 7.78 4.95
N ILE A 256 2.62 6.71 4.40
CA ILE A 256 1.93 5.43 4.15
C ILE A 256 1.40 4.83 5.46
N CYS A 257 2.21 4.81 6.52
CA CYS A 257 1.78 4.29 7.82
C CYS A 257 0.59 5.09 8.37
N ALA A 258 0.66 6.42 8.32
CA ALA A 258 -0.44 7.28 8.75
C ALA A 258 -1.70 7.04 7.91
N VAL A 259 -1.56 6.93 6.58
CA VAL A 259 -2.66 6.61 5.67
C VAL A 259 -3.26 5.23 5.98
N GLY A 260 -2.44 4.21 6.27
CA GLY A 260 -2.92 2.88 6.63
C GLY A 260 -3.78 2.88 7.88
N GLU A 261 -3.33 3.59 8.93
CA GLU A 261 -4.10 3.76 10.17
C GLU A 261 -5.39 4.54 9.96
N VAL A 262 -5.37 5.64 9.19
CA VAL A 262 -6.57 6.42 8.87
C VAL A 262 -7.55 5.59 8.04
N LEU A 263 -7.04 4.85 7.06
CA LEU A 263 -7.86 3.95 6.27
C LEU A 263 -8.47 2.91 7.20
N MET A 264 -7.71 2.23 8.05
CA MET A 264 -8.24 1.20 8.95
C MET A 264 -8.92 1.71 10.23
N ALA A 265 -9.04 3.03 10.41
CA ALA A 265 -9.70 3.64 11.54
C ALA A 265 -11.16 3.13 11.68
N GLY A 266 -11.48 2.65 12.88
CA GLY A 266 -12.80 2.11 13.22
C GLY A 266 -12.96 0.60 13.06
N GLN A 267 -11.90 -0.16 12.74
CA GLN A 267 -11.91 -1.60 12.90
C GLN A 267 -11.81 -1.99 14.39
N PRO A 268 -12.52 -3.06 14.83
CA PRO A 268 -12.33 -3.60 16.16
C PRO A 268 -10.91 -4.12 16.29
N ARG A 269 -10.03 -3.34 16.92
CA ARG A 269 -8.78 -3.87 17.48
C ARG A 269 -9.21 -4.85 18.57
N GLY A 270 -8.67 -6.07 18.57
CA GLY A 270 -9.15 -7.17 19.42
C GLY A 270 -9.16 -6.79 20.89
N GLY A 271 -10.28 -6.30 21.42
CA GLY A 271 -10.39 -5.95 22.84
C GLY A 271 -11.48 -4.98 23.28
N ALA A 272 -12.18 -4.26 22.41
CA ALA A 272 -13.21 -3.29 22.84
C ALA A 272 -14.63 -3.70 22.40
N THR A 273 -15.14 -4.80 22.95
CA THR A 273 -16.58 -5.11 22.84
C THR A 273 -17.11 -5.87 24.06
N LEU A 274 -16.82 -5.42 25.28
CA LEU A 274 -17.55 -5.84 26.48
C LEU A 274 -17.49 -4.76 27.57
N ARG A 275 -18.20 -3.65 27.39
CA ARG A 275 -18.69 -2.84 28.54
C ARG A 275 -19.76 -1.86 28.06
N GLY A 276 -21.00 -2.32 28.03
CA GLY A 276 -22.10 -1.46 27.63
C GLY A 276 -23.45 -2.15 27.53
N ASP A 277 -23.77 -3.09 28.42
CA ASP A 277 -25.15 -3.23 28.87
C ASP A 277 -25.23 -4.12 30.11
N GLY A 278 -25.96 -3.67 31.13
CA GLY A 278 -26.15 -4.46 32.36
C GLY A 278 -25.90 -3.68 33.64
N ASN A 279 -26.57 -2.53 33.82
CA ASN A 279 -27.05 -2.18 35.16
C ASN A 279 -28.23 -1.21 35.10
N LYS A 280 -29.41 -1.73 34.74
CA LYS A 280 -30.70 -1.15 35.12
C LYS A 280 -31.69 -2.28 35.36
N ASN A 281 -31.67 -2.84 36.56
CA ASN A 281 -32.88 -3.38 37.18
C ASN A 281 -32.85 -2.96 38.65
N LYS A 282 -33.65 -1.94 38.93
CA LYS A 282 -33.99 -1.43 40.25
C LYS A 282 -35.46 -1.79 40.44
N VAL A 283 -35.72 -2.89 41.15
CA VAL A 283 -37.03 -3.20 41.74
C VAL A 283 -36.76 -3.96 43.04
N GLU A 284 -36.70 -3.22 44.13
CA GLU A 284 -37.24 -3.62 45.44
C GLU A 284 -38.13 -2.46 45.91
#